data_AF-A0A2R6K9E8-F1
#
_entry.id   AF-A0A2R6K9E8-F1
#
_cell.length_a   1.000
_cell.length_b   1.000
_cell.length_c   1.000
_cell.angle_alpha   90.00
_cell.angle_beta   90.00
_cell.angle_gamma   90.00
#
_symmetry.space_group_name_H-M   'P 1'
#
loop_
_entity.id
_entity.type
_entity.pdbx_description
1 polymer ?
#
loop_
_entity_poly.entity_id
_entity_poly.type
_entity_poly.pdbx_seq_one_letter_code
_entity_poly.pdbx_strand_id
1 'polypeptide(L)'
;MRRRRYLQAVSTTAAALSLTGCTGEGGDGNAQADDDTDTSADGGNRQVDAAIATAVGELNTAVGELDAAQTRFAEDRSVEFEGVADRVETARSELDNAEPDASDDQRAAIEEVRAYAAVVAAMNDAFLTLVDAEDGIETVQSAVESEAYDRAGDLVDDLSTETGDARSTLGGASDAAEGLDADTLESRDSVEITKVRDGYDQLTALAAGFDALATVYGDLTDGLAALAEGRAHADESDYSAAAESFGDAEASFDAGTATATDALDASPPERVAAELRALSCRGGHLSTAAGHFRASAEAAADRDWSTAREEREAAEDALDAVTEC
;
A
#
# COMPACT_ATOMS: atom_id res chain seq x y z
N MET A 1 9.70 16.77 8.69
CA MET A 1 9.98 15.98 9.92
C MET A 1 9.18 16.50 11.11
N ARG A 2 7.91 16.10 11.19
CA ARG A 2 7.05 16.29 12.37
C ARG A 2 6.43 14.94 12.69
N ARG A 3 7.00 14.23 13.67
CA ARG A 3 6.45 13.00 14.22
C ARG A 3 5.14 13.33 14.94
N ARG A 4 4.01 12.92 14.39
CA ARG A 4 2.72 12.96 15.09
C ARG A 4 2.55 11.63 15.82
N ARG A 5 2.72 11.69 17.15
CA ARG A 5 2.34 10.64 18.09
C ARG A 5 0.84 10.77 18.34
N TYR A 6 0.05 9.79 17.93
CA TYR A 6 -1.26 9.58 18.53
C TYR A 6 -1.09 8.67 19.76
N LEU A 7 -1.49 9.23 20.91
CA LEU A 7 -1.45 8.58 22.21
C LEU A 7 -2.57 7.53 22.27
N GLN A 8 -2.22 6.26 22.08
CA GLN A 8 -2.95 5.18 22.74
C GLN A 8 -2.69 5.26 24.24
N ALA A 9 -3.77 5.32 25.00
CA ALA A 9 -3.78 5.26 26.45
C ALA A 9 -3.28 3.89 26.94
N VAL A 10 -2.00 3.80 27.28
CA VAL A 10 -1.43 2.65 27.98
C VAL A 10 -1.50 2.90 29.49
N SER A 11 -2.40 2.16 30.12
CA SER A 11 -2.36 1.84 31.55
C SER A 11 -1.04 1.15 31.89
N THR A 12 -0.37 1.73 32.88
CA THR A 12 0.87 1.33 33.53
C THR A 12 1.02 -0.17 33.81
N THR A 13 2.14 -0.78 33.42
CA THR A 13 2.96 -1.59 34.34
C THR A 13 4.43 -1.60 33.89
N ALA A 14 5.31 -1.17 34.78
CA ALA A 14 6.75 -1.18 34.61
C ALA A 14 7.33 -2.60 34.82
N ALA A 15 8.32 -2.97 34.02
CA ALA A 15 9.32 -3.98 34.39
C ALA A 15 10.66 -3.66 33.71
N ALA A 16 11.71 -3.80 34.49
CA ALA A 16 13.00 -3.14 34.33
C ALA A 16 13.94 -3.86 33.35
N LEU A 17 14.77 -3.06 32.70
CA LEU A 17 16.02 -3.46 32.07
C LEU A 17 17.05 -3.87 33.12
N SER A 18 17.71 -4.99 32.90
CA SER A 18 19.01 -5.30 33.50
C SER A 18 19.93 -5.93 32.44
N LEU A 19 20.72 -5.09 31.78
CA LEU A 19 21.90 -5.50 31.02
C LEU A 19 23.13 -5.35 31.93
N THR A 20 23.67 -6.49 32.33
CA THR A 20 24.97 -6.71 32.98
C THR A 20 25.56 -7.92 32.26
N GLY A 21 26.83 -8.01 31.84
CA GLY A 21 27.99 -7.17 32.01
C GLY A 21 29.13 -7.82 31.21
N CYS A 22 30.16 -7.02 30.95
CA CYS A 22 31.33 -7.32 30.14
C CYS A 22 32.43 -8.03 30.96
N THR A 23 33.43 -8.59 30.25
CA THR A 23 34.85 -8.87 30.62
C THR A 23 35.30 -10.23 31.17
N GLY A 24 36.38 -10.74 30.55
CA GLY A 24 37.32 -11.78 30.98
C GLY A 24 38.06 -12.34 29.75
N GLU A 25 39.32 -12.05 29.38
CA GLU A 25 40.63 -11.87 30.04
C GLU A 25 41.61 -12.97 29.57
N GLY A 26 42.71 -12.55 28.92
CA GLY A 26 44.07 -13.11 29.04
C GLY A 26 44.40 -14.48 28.41
N GLY A 27 45.11 -14.47 27.27
CA GLY A 27 45.75 -15.67 26.70
C GLY A 27 46.92 -15.33 25.78
N ASP A 28 48.06 -15.00 26.38
CA ASP A 28 49.36 -14.72 25.74
C ASP A 28 50.04 -16.04 25.33
N GLY A 29 50.49 -16.15 24.08
CA GLY A 29 50.96 -17.41 23.50
C GLY A 29 51.76 -17.23 22.22
N ASN A 30 53.00 -16.75 22.38
CA ASN A 30 54.01 -16.60 21.35
C ASN A 30 54.44 -17.97 20.77
N ALA A 31 54.26 -18.20 19.47
CA ALA A 31 54.98 -19.24 18.73
C ALA A 31 55.17 -18.83 17.27
N GLN A 32 56.38 -18.36 17.01
CA GLN A 32 56.96 -18.10 15.71
C GLN A 32 57.01 -19.38 14.87
N ALA A 33 56.45 -19.33 13.67
CA ALA A 33 56.77 -20.22 12.57
C ALA A 33 56.68 -19.40 11.28
N ASP A 34 57.84 -19.11 10.72
CA ASP A 34 57.99 -18.73 9.31
C ASP A 34 57.41 -19.87 8.47
N ASP A 35 56.35 -19.58 7.71
CA ASP A 35 55.94 -20.43 6.60
C ASP A 35 55.56 -19.53 5.42
N ASP A 36 56.42 -19.56 4.41
CA ASP A 36 56.24 -18.99 3.09
C ASP A 36 54.92 -19.52 2.50
N THR A 37 53.83 -18.80 2.74
CA THR A 37 52.55 -19.08 2.11
C THR A 37 52.43 -18.22 0.87
N ASP A 38 52.65 -18.90 -0.25
CA ASP A 38 52.22 -18.54 -1.60
C ASP A 38 50.67 -18.40 -1.60
N THR A 39 50.17 -17.36 -0.93
CA THR A 39 48.72 -17.08 -0.73
C THR A 39 48.19 -16.28 -1.91
N SER A 40 48.34 -16.78 -3.13
CA SER A 40 47.98 -16.03 -4.34
C SER A 40 47.14 -16.91 -5.28
N ALA A 41 45.88 -17.12 -4.90
CA ALA A 41 44.73 -17.37 -5.82
C ALA A 41 43.47 -17.83 -5.05
N ASP A 42 43.61 -18.65 -4.01
CA ASP A 42 42.47 -19.39 -3.43
C ASP A 42 41.77 -18.67 -2.26
N GLY A 43 42.38 -17.60 -1.72
CA GLY A 43 41.82 -16.82 -0.61
C GLY A 43 40.77 -15.79 -1.05
N GLY A 44 40.99 -15.13 -2.19
CA GLY A 44 40.07 -14.13 -2.75
C GLY A 44 38.71 -14.74 -3.13
N ASN A 45 38.73 -15.92 -3.75
CA ASN A 45 37.50 -16.63 -4.13
C ASN A 45 36.60 -16.91 -2.93
N ARG A 46 37.16 -17.40 -1.81
CA ARG A 46 36.39 -17.68 -0.59
C ARG A 46 35.83 -16.42 0.07
N GLN A 47 36.52 -15.30 -0.03
CA GLN A 47 36.06 -14.03 0.53
C GLN A 47 34.87 -13.48 -0.27
N VAL A 48 34.95 -13.52 -1.60
CA VAL A 48 33.85 -13.10 -2.48
C VAL A 48 32.62 -13.99 -2.29
N ASP A 49 32.80 -15.31 -2.23
CA ASP A 49 31.69 -16.24 -1.98
C ASP A 49 31.03 -16.01 -0.61
N ALA A 50 31.82 -15.67 0.42
CA ALA A 50 31.31 -15.32 1.73
C ALA A 50 30.51 -14.00 1.71
N ALA A 51 30.97 -12.99 0.97
CA ALA A 51 30.25 -11.72 0.81
C ALA A 51 28.90 -11.91 0.09
N ILE A 52 28.89 -12.71 -0.98
CA ILE A 52 27.65 -13.09 -1.69
C ILE A 52 26.70 -13.81 -0.73
N ALA A 53 27.18 -14.76 0.05
CA ALA A 53 26.36 -15.50 1.02
C ALA A 53 25.80 -14.58 2.13
N THR A 54 26.61 -13.64 2.64
CA THR A 54 26.15 -12.63 3.60
C THR A 54 25.06 -11.75 3.00
N ALA A 55 25.26 -11.24 1.79
CA ALA A 55 24.28 -10.41 1.09
C ALA A 55 22.94 -11.15 0.90
N VAL A 56 23.00 -12.41 0.46
CA VAL A 56 21.81 -13.27 0.34
C VAL A 56 21.12 -13.47 1.70
N GLY A 57 21.88 -13.69 2.78
CA GLY A 57 21.34 -13.83 4.13
C GLY A 57 20.61 -12.59 4.63
N GLU A 58 21.16 -11.40 4.39
CA GLU A 58 20.51 -10.12 4.71
C GLU A 58 19.22 -9.93 3.91
N LEU A 59 19.21 -10.26 2.62
CA LEU A 59 18.02 -10.15 1.76
C LEU A 59 16.92 -11.14 2.16
N ASN A 60 17.27 -12.38 2.50
CA ASN A 60 16.28 -13.35 2.98
C ASN A 60 15.68 -12.94 4.33
N THR A 61 16.51 -12.36 5.21
CA THR A 61 16.03 -11.78 6.47
C THR A 61 15.08 -10.60 6.20
N ALA A 62 15.43 -9.72 5.26
CA ALA A 62 14.58 -8.62 4.82
C ALA A 62 13.23 -9.12 4.26
N VAL A 63 13.23 -10.12 3.38
CA VAL A 63 11.99 -10.73 2.86
C VAL A 63 11.14 -11.32 3.97
N GLY A 64 11.74 -12.05 4.92
CA GLY A 64 11.00 -12.62 6.06
C GLY A 64 10.39 -11.55 6.99
N GLU A 65 11.09 -10.43 7.20
CA GLU A 65 10.56 -9.30 7.96
C GLU A 65 9.43 -8.58 7.23
N LEU A 66 9.58 -8.41 5.91
CA LEU A 66 8.57 -7.80 5.06
C LEU A 66 7.31 -8.67 4.98
N ASP A 67 7.44 -9.98 4.77
CA ASP A 67 6.32 -10.95 4.79
C ASP A 67 5.55 -10.91 6.12
N ALA A 68 6.29 -10.88 7.24
CA ALA A 68 5.68 -10.75 8.56
C ALA A 68 4.99 -9.39 8.76
N ALA A 69 5.51 -8.30 8.17
CA ALA A 69 4.88 -6.99 8.20
C ALA A 69 3.61 -6.97 7.35
N GLN A 70 3.66 -7.48 6.12
CA GLN A 70 2.52 -7.62 5.21
C GLN A 70 1.41 -8.46 5.83
N THR A 71 1.74 -9.59 6.46
CA THR A 71 0.75 -10.44 7.14
C THR A 71 0.06 -9.69 8.28
N ARG A 72 0.82 -8.97 9.12
CA ARG A 72 0.23 -8.17 10.22
C ARG A 72 -0.64 -7.03 9.68
N PHE A 73 -0.21 -6.43 8.58
CA PHE A 73 -0.99 -5.42 7.88
C PHE A 73 -2.28 -6.05 7.35
N ALA A 74 -2.25 -7.17 6.62
CA ALA A 74 -3.47 -7.84 6.16
C ALA A 74 -4.43 -8.25 7.30
N GLU A 75 -3.92 -8.56 8.49
CA GLU A 75 -4.72 -8.91 9.69
C GLU A 75 -5.31 -7.71 10.45
N ASP A 76 -5.36 -6.52 9.85
CA ASP A 76 -5.94 -5.29 10.44
C ASP A 76 -5.29 -4.91 11.78
N ARG A 77 -3.97 -5.09 11.87
CA ARG A 77 -3.17 -4.54 12.98
C ARG A 77 -2.42 -3.34 12.47
N SER A 78 -2.43 -2.25 13.23
CA SER A 78 -1.50 -1.15 13.00
C SER A 78 -0.07 -1.71 13.06
N VAL A 79 0.69 -1.54 11.98
CA VAL A 79 2.06 -2.04 11.91
C VAL A 79 3.02 -0.86 12.03
N GLU A 80 3.78 -0.80 13.12
CA GLU A 80 5.01 0.00 13.13
C GLU A 80 6.09 -0.81 12.41
N PHE A 81 6.31 -0.52 11.13
CA PHE A 81 7.35 -1.12 10.31
C PHE A 81 8.28 -0.03 9.77
N GLU A 82 9.55 -0.08 10.16
CA GLU A 82 10.55 0.90 9.72
C GLU A 82 11.13 0.58 8.33
N GLY A 83 10.69 -0.52 7.71
CA GLY A 83 11.23 -1.01 6.45
C GLY A 83 12.42 -1.96 6.63
N VAL A 84 12.92 -2.45 5.51
CA VAL A 84 14.10 -3.32 5.41
C VAL A 84 15.24 -2.70 4.61
N ALA A 85 15.17 -1.38 4.39
CA ALA A 85 16.14 -0.62 3.59
C ALA A 85 17.58 -0.79 4.09
N ASP A 86 17.81 -0.76 5.41
CA ASP A 86 19.16 -0.91 6.00
C ASP A 86 19.79 -2.27 5.67
N ARG A 87 18.98 -3.35 5.60
CA ARG A 87 19.47 -4.69 5.23
C ARG A 87 19.78 -4.79 3.75
N VAL A 88 18.91 -4.25 2.91
CA VAL A 88 19.15 -4.17 1.47
C VAL A 88 20.44 -3.39 1.18
N GLU A 89 20.66 -2.26 1.87
CA GLU A 89 21.87 -1.44 1.71
C GLU A 89 23.13 -2.15 2.22
N THR A 90 23.02 -2.89 3.32
CA THR A 90 24.10 -3.74 3.82
C THR A 90 24.46 -4.81 2.79
N ALA A 91 23.47 -5.50 2.22
CA ALA A 91 23.69 -6.51 1.18
C ALA A 91 24.39 -5.92 -0.05
N ARG A 92 23.94 -4.75 -0.54
CA ARG A 92 24.58 -4.03 -1.66
C ARG A 92 26.03 -3.66 -1.35
N SER A 93 26.28 -3.14 -0.15
CA SER A 93 27.62 -2.75 0.29
C SER A 93 28.58 -3.94 0.33
N GLU A 94 28.14 -5.12 0.80
CA GLU A 94 28.94 -6.35 0.78
C GLU A 94 29.32 -6.78 -0.65
N LEU A 95 28.37 -6.71 -1.58
CA LEU A 95 28.59 -7.04 -2.99
C LEU A 95 29.55 -6.07 -3.68
N ASP A 96 29.38 -4.76 -3.45
CA ASP A 96 30.22 -3.71 -4.02
C ASP A 96 31.68 -3.81 -3.53
N ASN A 97 31.88 -4.19 -2.26
CA ASN A 97 33.21 -4.40 -1.69
C ASN A 97 33.90 -5.65 -2.26
N ALA A 98 33.14 -6.68 -2.63
CA ALA A 98 33.66 -7.96 -3.12
C ALA A 98 33.92 -8.00 -4.64
N GLU A 99 33.20 -7.19 -5.42
CA GLU A 99 33.27 -7.16 -6.89
C GLU A 99 34.68 -6.98 -7.48
N PRO A 100 35.58 -6.12 -6.94
CA PRO A 100 36.90 -5.90 -7.53
C PRO A 100 37.77 -7.16 -7.59
N ASP A 101 37.56 -8.09 -6.65
CA ASP A 101 38.31 -9.34 -6.52
C ASP A 101 37.58 -10.55 -7.12
N ALA A 102 36.37 -10.33 -7.67
CA ALA A 102 35.52 -11.40 -8.19
C ALA A 102 36.03 -11.94 -9.55
N SER A 103 35.95 -13.26 -9.71
CA SER A 103 36.04 -13.95 -11.01
C SER A 103 34.82 -13.66 -11.90
N ASP A 104 34.86 -14.05 -13.18
CA ASP A 104 33.75 -13.80 -14.11
C ASP A 104 32.44 -14.46 -13.65
N ASP A 105 32.51 -15.72 -13.18
CA ASP A 105 31.35 -16.44 -12.65
C ASP A 105 30.79 -15.79 -11.37
N GLN A 106 31.68 -15.26 -10.52
CA GLN A 106 31.28 -14.54 -9.30
C GLN A 106 30.70 -13.17 -9.61
N ARG A 107 31.15 -12.49 -10.66
CA ARG A 107 30.53 -11.22 -11.10
C ARG A 107 29.12 -11.45 -11.61
N ALA A 108 28.89 -12.51 -12.39
CA ALA A 108 27.54 -12.89 -12.81
C ALA A 108 26.64 -13.16 -11.59
N ALA A 109 27.16 -13.84 -10.57
CA ALA A 109 26.45 -14.05 -9.31
C ALA A 109 26.16 -12.76 -8.53
N ILE A 110 27.13 -11.83 -8.48
CA ILE A 110 26.95 -10.53 -7.84
C ILE A 110 25.84 -9.73 -8.56
N GLU A 111 25.82 -9.73 -9.89
CA GLU A 111 24.78 -9.09 -10.69
C GLU A 111 23.39 -9.67 -10.37
N GLU A 112 23.30 -10.99 -10.26
CA GLU A 112 22.07 -11.70 -9.90
C GLU A 112 21.56 -11.31 -8.49
N VAL A 113 22.45 -11.28 -7.49
CA VAL A 113 22.07 -10.88 -6.12
C VAL A 113 21.73 -9.38 -6.04
N ARG A 114 22.36 -8.53 -6.87
CA ARG A 114 21.97 -7.11 -6.99
C ARG A 114 20.57 -6.96 -7.56
N ALA A 115 20.19 -7.76 -8.56
CA ALA A 115 18.83 -7.78 -9.09
C ALA A 115 17.83 -8.24 -8.02
N TYR A 116 18.15 -9.29 -7.25
CA TYR A 116 17.33 -9.71 -6.11
C TYR A 116 17.18 -8.58 -5.06
N ALA A 117 18.28 -7.89 -4.71
CA ALA A 117 18.24 -6.75 -3.81
C ALA A 117 17.36 -5.59 -4.32
N ALA A 118 17.32 -5.37 -5.64
CA ALA A 118 16.45 -4.37 -6.25
C ALA A 118 14.97 -4.75 -6.12
N VAL A 119 14.62 -6.02 -6.31
CA VAL A 119 13.24 -6.52 -6.12
C VAL A 119 12.80 -6.34 -4.66
N VAL A 120 13.63 -6.75 -3.70
CA VAL A 120 13.31 -6.59 -2.26
C VAL A 120 13.18 -5.11 -1.87
N ALA A 121 14.03 -4.23 -2.42
CA ALA A 121 13.92 -2.78 -2.20
C ALA A 121 12.58 -2.23 -2.72
N ALA A 122 12.20 -2.60 -3.94
CA ALA A 122 10.96 -2.13 -4.54
C ALA A 122 9.72 -2.64 -3.79
N MET A 123 9.73 -3.89 -3.32
CA MET A 123 8.66 -4.42 -2.47
C MET A 123 8.59 -3.68 -1.13
N ASN A 124 9.73 -3.36 -0.51
CA ASN A 124 9.78 -2.56 0.70
C ASN A 124 9.17 -1.16 0.48
N ASP A 125 9.62 -0.48 -0.57
CA ASP A 125 9.20 0.90 -0.85
C ASP A 125 7.71 0.96 -1.18
N ALA A 126 7.22 0.05 -2.04
CA ALA A 126 5.80 -0.06 -2.32
C ALA A 126 4.97 -0.37 -1.06
N PHE A 127 5.44 -1.27 -0.18
CA PHE A 127 4.74 -1.56 1.06
C PHE A 127 4.65 -0.35 1.99
N LEU A 128 5.74 0.40 2.15
CA LEU A 128 5.73 1.63 2.96
C LEU A 128 4.78 2.69 2.36
N THR A 129 4.79 2.86 1.04
CA THR A 129 3.83 3.76 0.36
C THR A 129 2.38 3.34 0.61
N LEU A 130 2.06 2.05 0.60
CA LEU A 130 0.70 1.57 0.87
C LEU A 130 0.28 1.75 2.34
N VAL A 131 1.23 1.67 3.28
CA VAL A 131 0.97 2.02 4.68
C VAL A 131 0.63 3.51 4.81
N ASP A 132 1.38 4.39 4.14
CA ASP A 132 1.09 5.82 4.13
C ASP A 132 -0.25 6.14 3.42
N ALA A 133 -0.57 5.42 2.35
CA ALA A 133 -1.83 5.56 1.60
C ALA A 133 -3.07 5.26 2.47
N GLU A 134 -2.96 4.31 3.42
CA GLU A 134 -4.05 4.02 4.36
C GLU A 134 -4.36 5.21 5.29
N ASP A 135 -3.33 5.86 5.85
CA ASP A 135 -3.50 7.10 6.62
C ASP A 135 -4.14 8.21 5.75
N GLY A 136 -3.82 8.21 4.45
CA GLY A 136 -4.43 9.06 3.43
C GLY A 136 -5.94 8.87 3.33
N ILE A 137 -6.41 7.61 3.27
CA ILE A 137 -7.83 7.27 3.20
C ILE A 137 -8.60 7.80 4.42
N GLU A 138 -8.08 7.61 5.64
CA GLU A 138 -8.73 8.15 6.86
C GLU A 138 -8.84 9.68 6.81
N THR A 139 -7.85 10.34 6.22
CA THR A 139 -7.81 11.79 6.04
C THR A 139 -8.85 12.26 5.00
N VAL A 140 -9.01 11.51 3.90
CA VAL A 140 -10.08 11.73 2.90
C VAL A 140 -11.45 11.59 3.56
N GLN A 141 -11.70 10.49 4.28
CA GLN A 141 -12.96 10.26 4.98
C GLN A 141 -13.30 11.42 5.92
N SER A 142 -12.33 11.86 6.74
CA SER A 142 -12.53 13.00 7.65
C SER A 142 -12.87 14.31 6.92
N ALA A 143 -12.31 14.52 5.72
CA ALA A 143 -12.62 15.69 4.90
C ALA A 143 -14.03 15.61 4.30
N VAL A 144 -14.43 14.44 3.82
CA VAL A 144 -15.79 14.15 3.32
C VAL A 144 -16.84 14.34 4.43
N GLU A 145 -16.61 13.80 5.63
CA GLU A 145 -17.49 13.96 6.80
C GLU A 145 -17.64 15.43 7.23
N SER A 146 -16.62 16.24 6.98
CA SER A 146 -16.63 17.68 7.25
C SER A 146 -17.19 18.51 6.09
N GLU A 147 -17.74 17.86 5.05
CA GLU A 147 -18.26 18.46 3.81
C GLU A 147 -17.22 19.36 3.10
N ALA A 148 -15.92 19.06 3.28
CA ALA A 148 -14.82 19.81 2.68
C ALA A 148 -14.41 19.18 1.33
N TYR A 149 -15.35 19.10 0.38
CA TYR A 149 -15.20 18.30 -0.84
C TYR A 149 -14.02 18.71 -1.71
N ASP A 150 -13.75 20.01 -1.90
CA ASP A 150 -12.55 20.47 -2.65
C ASP A 150 -11.26 19.90 -2.04
N ARG A 151 -11.15 19.90 -0.71
CA ARG A 151 -10.00 19.35 -0.01
C ARG A 151 -9.98 17.82 -0.08
N ALA A 152 -11.14 17.17 -0.01
CA ALA A 152 -11.22 15.72 -0.19
C ALA A 152 -10.75 15.31 -1.59
N GLY A 153 -11.12 16.07 -2.62
CA GLY A 153 -10.64 15.88 -3.99
C GLY A 153 -9.12 15.98 -4.09
N ASP A 154 -8.52 17.06 -3.56
CA ASP A 154 -7.06 17.22 -3.52
C ASP A 154 -6.37 16.02 -2.83
N LEU A 155 -6.95 15.52 -1.72
CA LEU A 155 -6.41 14.37 -0.98
C LEU A 155 -6.56 13.05 -1.74
N VAL A 156 -7.64 12.87 -2.52
CA VAL A 156 -7.81 11.71 -3.39
C VAL A 156 -6.81 11.72 -4.55
N ASP A 157 -6.52 12.89 -5.12
CA ASP A 157 -5.51 13.04 -6.18
C ASP A 157 -4.11 12.67 -5.66
N ASP A 158 -3.77 13.12 -4.44
CA ASP A 158 -2.53 12.74 -3.76
C ASP A 158 -2.49 11.21 -3.54
N LEU A 159 -3.57 10.61 -3.00
CA LEU A 159 -3.68 9.17 -2.77
C LEU A 159 -3.57 8.34 -4.06
N SER A 160 -4.20 8.80 -5.14
CA SER A 160 -4.14 8.16 -6.46
C SER A 160 -2.72 8.20 -7.04
N THR A 161 -2.01 9.31 -6.81
CA THR A 161 -0.61 9.43 -7.20
C THR A 161 0.28 8.46 -6.40
N GLU A 162 0.12 8.40 -5.08
CA GLU A 162 0.90 7.51 -4.21
C GLU A 162 0.69 6.02 -4.55
N THR A 163 -0.57 5.60 -4.71
CA THR A 163 -0.90 4.22 -5.05
C THR A 163 -0.47 3.86 -6.48
N GLY A 164 -0.58 4.80 -7.43
CA GLY A 164 -0.03 4.66 -8.78
C GLY A 164 1.50 4.50 -8.79
N ASP A 165 2.22 5.27 -7.98
CA ASP A 165 3.67 5.18 -7.83
C ASP A 165 4.09 3.83 -7.23
N ALA A 166 3.36 3.32 -6.23
CA ALA A 166 3.57 1.99 -5.67
C ALA A 166 3.40 0.90 -6.73
N ARG A 167 2.33 0.98 -7.55
CA ARG A 167 2.09 0.06 -8.66
C ARG A 167 3.20 0.13 -9.72
N SER A 168 3.65 1.33 -10.08
CA SER A 168 4.74 1.52 -11.04
C SER A 168 6.06 0.94 -10.51
N THR A 169 6.33 1.12 -9.21
CA THR A 169 7.51 0.58 -8.53
C THR A 169 7.50 -0.96 -8.56
N LEU A 170 6.36 -1.58 -8.26
CA LEU A 170 6.19 -3.02 -8.36
C LEU A 170 6.33 -3.50 -9.81
N GLY A 171 5.66 -2.87 -10.78
CA GLY A 171 5.75 -3.23 -12.19
C GLY A 171 7.19 -3.29 -12.71
N GLY A 172 8.03 -2.31 -12.34
CA GLY A 172 9.46 -2.34 -12.66
C GLY A 172 10.24 -3.45 -11.96
N ALA A 173 9.83 -3.85 -10.75
CA ALA A 173 10.40 -4.97 -10.03
C ALA A 173 9.95 -6.34 -10.59
N SER A 174 8.76 -6.44 -11.18
CA SER A 174 8.30 -7.66 -11.89
C SER A 174 9.27 -8.04 -12.99
N ASP A 175 9.62 -7.08 -13.85
CA ASP A 175 10.55 -7.30 -14.97
C ASP A 175 11.92 -7.76 -14.45
N ALA A 176 12.38 -7.19 -13.33
CA ALA A 176 13.62 -7.62 -12.67
C ALA A 176 13.50 -9.03 -12.07
N ALA A 177 12.37 -9.36 -11.44
CA ALA A 177 12.10 -10.66 -10.84
C ALA A 177 11.95 -11.79 -11.87
N GLU A 178 11.38 -11.50 -13.03
CA GLU A 178 11.29 -12.43 -14.17
C GLU A 178 12.66 -12.72 -14.79
N GLY A 179 13.57 -11.74 -14.73
CA GLY A 179 14.95 -11.88 -15.17
C GLY A 179 15.83 -12.71 -14.25
N LEU A 180 15.37 -13.02 -13.02
CA LEU A 180 16.17 -13.76 -12.05
C LEU A 180 16.33 -15.24 -12.45
N ASP A 181 17.56 -15.73 -12.44
CA ASP A 181 17.90 -17.13 -12.61
C ASP A 181 17.67 -17.88 -11.29
N ALA A 182 16.49 -18.48 -11.18
CA ALA A 182 16.10 -19.28 -10.03
C ALA A 182 17.07 -20.42 -9.75
N ASP A 183 17.64 -21.08 -10.77
CA ASP A 183 18.60 -22.18 -10.54
C ASP A 183 19.88 -21.64 -9.89
N THR A 184 20.35 -20.46 -10.33
CA THR A 184 21.52 -19.80 -9.77
C THR A 184 21.30 -19.32 -8.34
N LEU A 185 20.12 -18.78 -8.01
CA LEU A 185 19.79 -18.30 -6.66
C LEU A 185 19.45 -19.44 -5.68
N GLU A 186 18.71 -20.44 -6.12
CA GLU A 186 18.34 -21.60 -5.29
C GLU A 186 19.54 -22.50 -4.99
N SER A 187 20.51 -22.59 -5.91
CA SER A 187 21.78 -23.30 -5.66
C SER A 187 22.60 -22.72 -4.50
N ARG A 188 22.25 -21.51 -4.04
CA ARG A 188 22.88 -20.83 -2.90
C ARG A 188 22.19 -21.10 -1.55
N ASP A 189 21.50 -22.24 -1.45
CA ASP A 189 21.04 -22.92 -0.22
C ASP A 189 20.16 -22.11 0.76
N SER A 190 19.60 -20.96 0.37
CA SER A 190 18.77 -20.15 1.28
C SER A 190 17.72 -19.24 0.64
N VAL A 191 17.73 -19.02 -0.67
CA VAL A 191 16.76 -18.14 -1.32
C VAL A 191 15.50 -18.92 -1.68
N GLU A 192 14.38 -18.58 -1.06
CA GLU A 192 13.07 -19.12 -1.41
C GLU A 192 12.39 -18.20 -2.43
N ILE A 193 12.80 -18.27 -3.71
CA ILE A 193 12.26 -17.41 -4.79
C ILE A 193 10.74 -17.49 -4.88
N THR A 194 10.16 -18.67 -4.63
CA THR A 194 8.69 -18.83 -4.56
C THR A 194 8.06 -17.91 -3.53
N LYS A 195 8.66 -17.76 -2.32
CA LYS A 195 8.11 -16.85 -1.30
C LYS A 195 8.22 -15.39 -1.71
N VAL A 196 9.31 -15.02 -2.39
CA VAL A 196 9.48 -13.66 -2.91
C VAL A 196 8.39 -13.35 -3.94
N ARG A 197 8.14 -14.29 -4.86
CA ARG A 197 7.06 -14.18 -5.86
C ARG A 197 5.68 -14.12 -5.21
N ASP A 198 5.39 -14.99 -4.26
CA ASP A 198 4.12 -14.99 -3.53
C ASP A 198 3.90 -13.68 -2.77
N GLY A 199 4.93 -13.13 -2.13
CA GLY A 199 4.88 -11.83 -1.45
C GLY A 199 4.75 -10.66 -2.43
N TYR A 200 5.37 -10.75 -3.59
CA TYR A 200 5.26 -9.76 -4.66
C TYR A 200 3.85 -9.72 -5.26
N ASP A 201 3.26 -10.89 -5.54
CA ASP A 201 1.91 -11.02 -6.06
C ASP A 201 0.87 -10.47 -5.07
N GLN A 202 1.02 -10.81 -3.78
CA GLN A 202 0.19 -10.27 -2.71
C GLN A 202 0.27 -8.74 -2.62
N LEU A 203 1.48 -8.19 -2.68
CA LEU A 203 1.69 -6.75 -2.61
C LEU A 203 1.15 -6.02 -3.85
N THR A 204 1.26 -6.64 -5.03
CA THR A 204 0.68 -6.12 -6.28
C THR A 204 -0.84 -6.10 -6.22
N ALA A 205 -1.47 -7.17 -5.72
CA ALA A 205 -2.91 -7.23 -5.51
C ALA A 205 -3.38 -6.19 -4.48
N LEU A 206 -2.59 -5.98 -3.41
CA LEU A 206 -2.86 -4.96 -2.41
C LEU A 206 -2.79 -3.55 -3.02
N ALA A 207 -1.73 -3.25 -3.79
CA ALA A 207 -1.56 -1.95 -4.45
C ALA A 207 -2.69 -1.65 -5.44
N ALA A 208 -3.10 -2.65 -6.23
CA ALA A 208 -4.26 -2.52 -7.12
C ALA A 208 -5.56 -2.27 -6.35
N GLY A 209 -5.71 -2.88 -5.17
CA GLY A 209 -6.86 -2.64 -4.30
C GLY A 209 -6.90 -1.21 -3.74
N PHE A 210 -5.77 -0.67 -3.28
CA PHE A 210 -5.70 0.72 -2.80
C PHE A 210 -5.92 1.75 -3.91
N ASP A 211 -5.41 1.50 -5.11
CA ASP A 211 -5.68 2.33 -6.29
C ASP A 211 -7.17 2.35 -6.66
N ALA A 212 -7.85 1.19 -6.57
CA ALA A 212 -9.29 1.13 -6.71
C ALA A 212 -10.03 1.90 -5.59
N LEU A 213 -9.58 1.79 -4.33
CA LEU A 213 -10.14 2.58 -3.23
C LEU A 213 -10.00 4.08 -3.49
N ALA A 214 -8.83 4.54 -3.93
CA ALA A 214 -8.60 5.95 -4.26
C ALA A 214 -9.59 6.44 -5.32
N THR A 215 -9.77 5.65 -6.39
CA THR A 215 -10.73 5.96 -7.46
C THR A 215 -12.17 6.03 -6.92
N VAL A 216 -12.60 5.04 -6.12
CA VAL A 216 -13.94 5.00 -5.53
C VAL A 216 -14.18 6.19 -4.59
N TYR A 217 -13.19 6.60 -3.82
CA TYR A 217 -13.26 7.77 -2.96
C TYR A 217 -13.34 9.08 -3.75
N GLY A 218 -12.69 9.16 -4.91
CA GLY A 218 -12.83 10.27 -5.85
C GLY A 218 -14.25 10.40 -6.36
N ASP A 219 -14.77 9.32 -6.93
CA ASP A 219 -16.15 9.23 -7.43
C ASP A 219 -17.18 9.56 -6.33
N LEU A 220 -16.97 9.05 -5.11
CA LEU A 220 -17.81 9.36 -3.95
C LEU A 220 -17.75 10.86 -3.60
N THR A 221 -16.56 11.45 -3.60
CA THR A 221 -16.35 12.87 -3.26
C THR A 221 -17.03 13.78 -4.28
N ASP A 222 -16.84 13.50 -5.58
CA ASP A 222 -17.48 14.24 -6.67
C ASP A 222 -19.00 14.11 -6.60
N GLY A 223 -19.51 12.90 -6.34
CA GLY A 223 -20.94 12.67 -6.19
C GLY A 223 -21.55 13.43 -5.00
N LEU A 224 -20.86 13.48 -3.86
CA LEU A 224 -21.31 14.24 -2.69
C LEU A 224 -21.26 15.76 -2.92
N ALA A 225 -20.23 16.25 -3.64
CA ALA A 225 -20.15 17.66 -4.03
C ALA A 225 -21.32 18.06 -4.94
N ALA A 226 -21.60 17.26 -5.98
CA ALA A 226 -22.72 17.48 -6.89
C ALA A 226 -24.09 17.37 -6.17
N LEU A 227 -24.22 16.45 -5.21
CA LEU A 227 -25.42 16.34 -4.37
C LEU A 227 -25.63 17.60 -3.52
N ALA A 228 -24.56 18.17 -2.96
CA ALA A 228 -24.63 19.42 -2.20
C ALA A 228 -24.99 20.62 -3.08
N GLU A 229 -24.44 20.71 -4.29
CA GLU A 229 -24.78 21.75 -5.27
C GLU A 229 -26.25 21.64 -5.72
N GLY A 230 -26.73 20.43 -6.00
CA GLY A 230 -28.13 20.19 -6.36
C GLY A 230 -29.11 20.63 -5.27
N ARG A 231 -28.76 20.41 -4.00
CA ARG A 231 -29.55 20.92 -2.86
C ARG A 231 -29.57 22.45 -2.82
N ALA A 232 -28.42 23.11 -3.04
CA ALA A 232 -28.36 24.56 -3.07
C ALA A 232 -29.23 25.15 -4.20
N HIS A 233 -29.20 24.56 -5.40
CA HIS A 233 -30.07 24.96 -6.51
C HIS A 233 -31.56 24.74 -6.19
N ALA A 234 -31.91 23.61 -5.58
CA ALA A 234 -33.28 23.33 -5.18
C ALA A 234 -33.80 24.34 -4.13
N ASP A 235 -32.95 24.75 -3.18
CA ASP A 235 -33.27 25.79 -2.19
C ASP A 235 -33.51 27.16 -2.82
N GLU A 236 -32.80 27.46 -3.92
CA GLU A 236 -33.01 28.66 -4.74
C GLU A 236 -34.19 28.55 -5.71
N SER A 237 -34.89 27.41 -5.70
CA SER A 237 -35.97 27.05 -6.65
C SER A 237 -35.54 26.97 -8.11
N ASP A 238 -34.23 26.79 -8.37
CA ASP A 238 -33.71 26.47 -9.70
C ASP A 238 -33.71 24.96 -9.93
N TYR A 239 -34.90 24.41 -10.11
CA TYR A 239 -35.09 22.96 -10.19
C TYR A 239 -34.47 22.32 -11.44
N SER A 240 -34.24 23.08 -12.52
CA SER A 240 -33.57 22.54 -13.70
C SER A 240 -32.08 22.32 -13.42
N ALA A 241 -31.41 23.29 -12.79
CA ALA A 241 -30.02 23.14 -12.38
C ALA A 241 -29.88 22.07 -11.30
N ALA A 242 -30.82 22.02 -10.33
CA ALA A 242 -30.83 20.98 -9.30
C ALA A 242 -30.90 19.57 -9.90
N ALA A 243 -31.78 19.35 -10.89
CA ALA A 243 -31.90 18.05 -11.57
C ALA A 243 -30.61 17.65 -12.31
N GLU A 244 -29.90 18.61 -12.90
CA GLU A 244 -28.60 18.37 -13.55
C GLU A 244 -27.55 17.93 -12.52
N SER A 245 -27.36 18.69 -11.44
CA SER A 245 -26.39 18.34 -10.39
C SER A 245 -26.72 17.02 -9.70
N PHE A 246 -27.99 16.70 -9.46
CA PHE A 246 -28.37 15.39 -8.94
C PHE A 246 -28.11 14.25 -9.92
N GLY A 247 -28.26 14.49 -11.23
CA GLY A 247 -27.89 13.52 -12.25
C GLY A 247 -26.38 13.29 -12.34
N ASP A 248 -25.58 14.34 -12.15
CA ASP A 248 -24.12 14.21 -12.06
C ASP A 248 -23.72 13.42 -10.80
N ALA A 249 -24.38 13.69 -9.66
CA ALA A 249 -24.18 12.93 -8.44
C ALA A 249 -24.48 11.42 -8.61
N GLU A 250 -25.62 11.09 -9.22
CA GLU A 250 -26.02 9.71 -9.56
C GLU A 250 -24.94 9.02 -10.40
N ALA A 251 -24.47 9.69 -11.47
CA ALA A 251 -23.46 9.13 -12.37
C ALA A 251 -22.12 8.85 -11.67
N SER A 252 -21.67 9.75 -10.78
CA SER A 252 -20.43 9.54 -10.02
C SER A 252 -20.57 8.38 -9.03
N PHE A 253 -21.69 8.29 -8.29
CA PHE A 253 -21.90 7.16 -7.38
C PHE A 253 -21.99 5.80 -8.11
N ASP A 254 -22.59 5.77 -9.30
CA ASP A 254 -22.62 4.58 -10.15
C ASP A 254 -21.20 4.19 -10.62
N ALA A 255 -20.38 5.15 -11.03
CA ALA A 255 -18.99 4.93 -11.42
C ALA A 255 -18.17 4.33 -10.27
N GLY A 256 -18.26 4.92 -9.08
CA GLY A 256 -17.59 4.42 -7.88
C GLY A 256 -18.07 3.00 -7.51
N THR A 257 -19.38 2.75 -7.59
CA THR A 257 -19.95 1.42 -7.32
C THR A 257 -19.46 0.36 -8.30
N ALA A 258 -19.36 0.72 -9.59
CA ALA A 258 -18.83 -0.17 -10.63
C ALA A 258 -17.35 -0.48 -10.39
N THR A 259 -16.52 0.54 -10.14
CA THR A 259 -15.10 0.37 -9.81
C THR A 259 -14.91 -0.53 -8.58
N ALA A 260 -15.70 -0.33 -7.52
CA ALA A 260 -15.62 -1.17 -6.33
C ALA A 260 -15.99 -2.63 -6.63
N THR A 261 -17.01 -2.86 -7.46
CA THR A 261 -17.44 -4.20 -7.86
C THR A 261 -16.37 -4.91 -8.70
N ASP A 262 -15.82 -4.22 -9.70
CA ASP A 262 -14.75 -4.76 -10.56
C ASP A 262 -13.50 -5.10 -9.73
N ALA A 263 -13.15 -4.24 -8.77
CA ALA A 263 -12.04 -4.49 -7.85
C ALA A 263 -12.30 -5.71 -6.95
N LEU A 264 -13.53 -5.90 -6.45
CA LEU A 264 -13.91 -7.07 -5.66
C LEU A 264 -13.84 -8.38 -6.45
N ASP A 265 -14.21 -8.36 -7.73
CA ASP A 265 -14.12 -9.53 -8.62
C ASP A 265 -12.67 -9.99 -8.84
N ALA A 266 -11.70 -9.06 -8.74
CA ALA A 266 -10.27 -9.38 -8.74
C ALA A 266 -9.77 -10.07 -7.45
N SER A 267 -10.65 -10.26 -6.45
CA SER A 267 -10.35 -10.91 -5.16
C SER A 267 -9.19 -10.24 -4.41
N PRO A 268 -9.30 -8.94 -4.07
CA PRO A 268 -8.25 -8.21 -3.38
C PRO A 268 -8.09 -8.74 -1.95
N PRO A 269 -6.96 -8.43 -1.27
CA PRO A 269 -6.79 -8.78 0.13
C PRO A 269 -7.95 -8.28 1.00
N GLU A 270 -8.34 -9.06 2.02
CA GLU A 270 -9.57 -8.79 2.79
C GLU A 270 -9.59 -7.40 3.45
N ARG A 271 -8.43 -6.86 3.84
CA ARG A 271 -8.29 -5.49 4.37
C ARG A 271 -8.89 -4.45 3.43
N VAL A 272 -8.67 -4.59 2.12
CA VAL A 272 -9.22 -3.71 1.09
C VAL A 272 -10.63 -4.15 0.67
N ALA A 273 -10.86 -5.46 0.58
CA ALA A 273 -12.15 -6.01 0.15
C ALA A 273 -13.30 -5.61 1.09
N ALA A 274 -13.06 -5.56 2.40
CA ALA A 274 -14.07 -5.12 3.37
C ALA A 274 -14.55 -3.69 3.09
N GLU A 275 -13.60 -2.78 2.88
CA GLU A 275 -13.88 -1.37 2.60
C GLU A 275 -14.58 -1.19 1.25
N LEU A 276 -14.11 -1.87 0.20
CA LEU A 276 -14.76 -1.83 -1.12
C LEU A 276 -16.22 -2.32 -1.08
N ARG A 277 -16.54 -3.35 -0.28
CA ARG A 277 -17.93 -3.81 -0.10
C ARG A 277 -18.79 -2.75 0.57
N ALA A 278 -18.27 -2.13 1.63
CA ALA A 278 -18.97 -1.05 2.32
C ALA A 278 -19.22 0.13 1.38
N LEU A 279 -18.20 0.57 0.63
CA LEU A 279 -18.30 1.66 -0.33
C LEU A 279 -19.24 1.33 -1.50
N SER A 280 -19.21 0.10 -2.03
CA SER A 280 -20.15 -0.35 -3.07
C SER A 280 -21.61 -0.31 -2.57
N CYS A 281 -21.86 -0.78 -1.35
CA CYS A 281 -23.18 -0.69 -0.73
C CYS A 281 -23.65 0.77 -0.57
N ARG A 282 -22.77 1.62 0.00
CA ARG A 282 -23.07 3.05 0.21
C ARG A 282 -23.29 3.77 -1.11
N GLY A 283 -22.43 3.54 -2.10
CA GLY A 283 -22.53 4.09 -3.45
C GLY A 283 -23.84 3.74 -4.13
N GLY A 284 -24.30 2.48 -4.03
CA GLY A 284 -25.60 2.07 -4.58
C GLY A 284 -26.79 2.80 -3.95
N HIS A 285 -26.79 2.98 -2.63
CA HIS A 285 -27.83 3.74 -1.94
C HIS A 285 -27.76 5.25 -2.25
N LEU A 286 -26.55 5.82 -2.34
CA LEU A 286 -26.33 7.22 -2.71
C LEU A 286 -26.76 7.52 -4.16
N SER A 287 -26.45 6.62 -5.10
CA SER A 287 -26.92 6.69 -6.48
C SER A 287 -28.45 6.69 -6.54
N THR A 288 -29.09 5.76 -5.82
CA THR A 288 -30.56 5.68 -5.72
C THR A 288 -31.16 6.98 -5.15
N ALA A 289 -30.56 7.52 -4.09
CA ALA A 289 -30.99 8.78 -3.49
C ALA A 289 -30.86 9.96 -4.48
N ALA A 290 -29.73 10.06 -5.19
CA ALA A 290 -29.48 11.09 -6.19
C ALA A 290 -30.49 11.01 -7.34
N GLY A 291 -30.80 9.81 -7.85
CA GLY A 291 -31.84 9.59 -8.86
C GLY A 291 -33.23 10.06 -8.40
N HIS A 292 -33.61 9.78 -7.15
CA HIS A 292 -34.87 10.26 -6.57
C HIS A 292 -34.86 11.79 -6.37
N PHE A 293 -33.76 12.39 -5.92
CA PHE A 293 -33.65 13.85 -5.83
C PHE A 293 -33.76 14.53 -7.19
N ARG A 294 -33.15 13.95 -8.23
CA ARG A 294 -33.30 14.39 -9.62
C ARG A 294 -34.76 14.34 -10.05
N ALA A 295 -35.44 13.21 -9.88
CA ALA A 295 -36.86 13.07 -10.23
C ALA A 295 -37.75 14.06 -9.47
N SER A 296 -37.42 14.32 -8.20
CA SER A 296 -38.09 15.34 -7.37
C SER A 296 -37.94 16.74 -7.98
N ALA A 297 -36.72 17.11 -8.38
CA ALA A 297 -36.44 18.40 -9.01
C ALA A 297 -37.14 18.54 -10.37
N GLU A 298 -37.10 17.51 -11.22
CA GLU A 298 -37.81 17.50 -12.51
C GLU A 298 -39.33 17.70 -12.33
N ALA A 299 -39.94 16.99 -11.38
CA ALA A 299 -41.37 17.16 -11.07
C ALA A 299 -41.69 18.56 -10.52
N ALA A 300 -40.81 19.13 -9.68
CA ALA A 300 -40.96 20.49 -9.15
C ALA A 300 -40.88 21.55 -10.26
N ALA A 301 -39.98 21.37 -11.24
CA ALA A 301 -39.88 22.23 -12.43
C ALA A 301 -41.20 22.25 -13.23
N ASP A 302 -41.86 21.09 -13.34
CA ASP A 302 -43.18 20.93 -13.97
C ASP A 302 -44.37 21.36 -13.08
N ARG A 303 -44.08 21.80 -11.84
CA ARG A 303 -45.05 22.18 -10.81
C ARG A 303 -45.94 21.02 -10.32
N ASP A 304 -45.47 19.78 -10.48
CA ASP A 304 -46.08 18.61 -9.87
C ASP A 304 -45.52 18.38 -8.45
N TRP A 305 -46.01 19.21 -7.52
CA TRP A 305 -45.57 19.18 -6.13
C TRP A 305 -45.91 17.90 -5.37
N SER A 306 -46.87 17.11 -5.87
CA SER A 306 -47.22 15.82 -5.26
C SER A 306 -46.12 14.82 -5.54
N THR A 307 -45.77 14.64 -6.82
CA THR A 307 -44.68 13.76 -7.24
C THR A 307 -43.34 14.23 -6.68
N ALA A 308 -43.06 15.54 -6.74
CA ALA A 308 -41.82 16.08 -6.19
C ALA A 308 -41.62 15.73 -4.71
N ARG A 309 -42.70 15.74 -3.92
CA ARG A 309 -42.64 15.38 -2.50
C ARG A 309 -42.43 13.87 -2.29
N GLU A 310 -43.14 13.03 -3.03
CA GLU A 310 -43.02 11.58 -2.96
C GLU A 310 -41.58 11.14 -3.28
N GLU A 311 -41.01 11.65 -4.36
CA GLU A 311 -39.62 11.35 -4.76
C GLU A 311 -38.61 11.86 -3.73
N ARG A 312 -38.84 13.03 -3.11
CA ARG A 312 -37.95 13.52 -2.05
C ARG A 312 -37.99 12.61 -0.81
N GLU A 313 -39.18 12.16 -0.40
CA GLU A 313 -39.32 11.22 0.73
C GLU A 313 -38.59 9.90 0.40
N ALA A 314 -38.68 9.39 -0.84
CA ALA A 314 -37.93 8.21 -1.28
C ALA A 314 -36.39 8.44 -1.30
N ALA A 315 -35.94 9.64 -1.67
CA ALA A 315 -34.52 10.00 -1.61
C ALA A 315 -34.01 10.01 -0.16
N GLU A 316 -34.78 10.55 0.78
CA GLU A 316 -34.46 10.55 2.22
C GLU A 316 -34.39 9.12 2.77
N ASP A 317 -35.35 8.25 2.42
CA ASP A 317 -35.32 6.82 2.79
C ASP A 317 -34.06 6.11 2.25
N ALA A 318 -33.63 6.42 1.03
CA ALA A 318 -32.41 5.87 0.44
C ALA A 318 -31.14 6.37 1.14
N LEU A 319 -31.10 7.64 1.58
CA LEU A 319 -29.99 8.16 2.38
C LEU A 319 -29.90 7.48 3.75
N ASP A 320 -31.03 7.21 4.41
CA ASP A 320 -31.05 6.51 5.68
C ASP A 320 -30.45 5.10 5.54
N ALA A 321 -30.73 4.41 4.42
CA ALA A 321 -30.18 3.09 4.13
C ALA A 321 -28.64 3.06 3.95
N VAL A 322 -27.99 4.19 3.61
CA VAL A 322 -26.52 4.29 3.56
C VAL A 322 -25.88 3.93 4.91
N THR A 323 -26.58 4.20 6.02
CA THR A 323 -26.09 3.91 7.37
C THR A 323 -26.12 2.43 7.74
N GLU A 324 -26.73 1.57 6.91
CA GLU A 324 -26.90 0.13 7.15
C GLU A 324 -25.79 -0.75 6.53
N CYS A 325 -24.82 -0.16 5.80
CA CYS A 325 -23.86 -0.86 4.92
C CYS A 325 -22.61 -1.52 5.59
#